data_AF-A0A8I0JRE5-F1
#
_entry.id   AF-A0A8I0JRE5-F1
#
_cell.length_a   1.000
_cell.length_b   1.000
_cell.length_c   1.000
_cell.angle_alpha   90.00
_cell.angle_beta   90.00
_cell.angle_gamma   90.00
#
_symmetry.space_group_name_H-M   'P 1'
#
loop_
_entity.id
_entity.type
_entity.pdbx_description
1 polymer ?
#
loop_
_entity_poly.entity_id
_entity_poly.type
_entity_poly.pdbx_seq_one_letter_code
_entity_poly.pdbx_strand_id
1 'polypeptide(L)'
;MSSLSPHTWLQLSVAASALLVLASIGWVWHGTRALPADSRDGRSARRMAALFALGVLAWLAYGLYTGYAALWKADALMLFAQQGALLRLPFLIGGLAWVAALLVTRVLRMLGRAGSA
;
A
#
# COMPACT_ATOMS: atom_id res chain seq x y z
N MET A 1 -10.65 -26.40 -12.83
CA MET A 1 -10.37 -25.06 -12.28
C MET A 1 -10.55 -24.08 -13.44
N SER A 2 -11.54 -23.19 -13.38
CA SER A 2 -11.84 -22.24 -14.46
C SER A 2 -10.57 -21.46 -14.81
N SER A 3 -10.01 -21.66 -16.00
CA SER A 3 -8.76 -21.04 -16.43
C SER A 3 -9.01 -19.55 -16.69
N LEU A 4 -8.90 -18.73 -15.65
CA LEU A 4 -8.89 -17.28 -15.78
C LEU A 4 -7.85 -16.87 -16.82
N SER A 5 -8.23 -15.95 -17.72
CA SER A 5 -7.31 -15.50 -18.77
C SER A 5 -6.06 -14.84 -18.14
N PRO A 6 -4.88 -14.94 -18.77
CA PRO A 6 -3.66 -14.30 -18.26
C PRO A 6 -3.81 -12.79 -17.99
N HIS A 7 -4.65 -12.12 -18.78
CA HIS A 7 -4.99 -10.71 -18.58
C HIS A 7 -5.86 -10.47 -17.34
N THR A 8 -6.78 -11.38 -17.03
CA THR A 8 -7.57 -11.31 -15.78
C THR A 8 -6.68 -11.46 -14.54
N TRP A 9 -5.66 -12.32 -14.61
CA TRP A 9 -4.66 -12.46 -13.54
C TRP A 9 -3.82 -11.19 -13.34
N LEU A 10 -3.44 -10.53 -14.43
CA LEU A 10 -2.74 -9.25 -14.39
C LEU A 10 -3.59 -8.18 -13.69
N GLN A 11 -4.87 -8.07 -14.07
CA GLN A 11 -5.82 -7.13 -13.46
C GLN A 11 -6.03 -7.40 -11.96
N LEU A 12 -6.18 -8.67 -11.58
CA LEU A 12 -6.30 -9.06 -10.17
C LEU A 12 -5.05 -8.70 -9.36
N SER A 13 -3.87 -8.88 -9.94
CA SER A 13 -2.60 -8.52 -9.31
C SER A 13 -2.48 -7.00 -9.10
N VAL A 14 -2.82 -6.20 -10.11
CA VAL A 14 -2.87 -4.74 -9.99
C VAL A 14 -3.90 -4.30 -8.94
N ALA A 15 -5.10 -4.89 -8.97
CA ALA A 15 -6.14 -4.60 -8.00
C ALA A 15 -5.70 -4.95 -6.57
N ALA A 16 -5.06 -6.10 -6.37
CA ALA A 16 -4.52 -6.51 -5.07
C ALA A 16 -3.48 -5.52 -4.55
N SER A 17 -2.56 -5.07 -5.41
CA SER A 17 -1.56 -4.05 -5.06
C SER A 17 -2.22 -2.74 -4.60
N ALA A 18 -3.19 -2.25 -5.38
CA ALA A 18 -3.91 -1.02 -5.06
C ALA A 18 -4.71 -1.15 -3.76
N LEU A 19 -5.44 -2.27 -3.57
CA LEU A 19 -6.22 -2.52 -2.37
C LEU A 19 -5.35 -2.60 -1.12
N LEU A 20 -4.17 -3.23 -1.18
CA LEU A 20 -3.24 -3.27 -0.05
C LEU A 20 -2.70 -1.89 0.31
N VAL A 21 -2.37 -1.06 -0.68
CA VAL A 21 -1.93 0.32 -0.45
C VAL A 21 -3.05 1.15 0.17
N LEU A 22 -4.27 1.08 -0.37
CA LEU A 22 -5.44 1.78 0.18
C LEU A 22 -5.77 1.31 1.61
N ALA A 23 -5.70 0.01 1.86
CA ALA A 23 -5.88 -0.56 3.20
C ALA A 23 -4.83 -0.04 4.18
N SER A 24 -3.58 0.10 3.73
CA SER A 24 -2.47 0.64 4.54
C SER A 24 -2.70 2.11 4.89
N ILE A 25 -3.17 2.92 3.93
CA ILE A 25 -3.56 4.32 4.15
C ILE A 25 -4.70 4.39 5.16
N GLY A 26 -5.77 3.61 4.94
CA GLY A 26 -6.93 3.55 5.83
C GLY A 26 -6.56 3.15 7.25
N TRP A 27 -5.64 2.19 7.40
CA TRP A 27 -5.14 1.75 8.70
C TRP A 27 -4.41 2.86 9.46
N VAL A 28 -3.45 3.54 8.82
CA VAL A 28 -2.72 4.65 9.44
C VAL A 28 -3.67 5.79 9.79
N TRP A 29 -4.59 6.12 8.88
CA TRP A 29 -5.58 7.16 9.11
C TRP A 29 -6.49 6.83 10.29
N HIS A 30 -6.95 5.58 10.41
CA HIS A 30 -7.72 5.12 11.57
C HIS A 30 -6.91 5.26 12.86
N GLY A 31 -5.60 4.97 12.82
CA GLY A 31 -4.68 5.18 13.94
C GLY A 31 -4.60 6.64 14.40
N THR A 32 -4.68 7.61 13.48
CA THR A 32 -4.68 9.04 13.86
C THR A 32 -5.93 9.49 14.62
N ARG A 33 -7.06 8.79 14.46
CA ARG A 33 -8.33 9.14 15.13
C ARG A 33 -8.26 8.96 16.65
N ALA A 34 -7.32 8.19 17.16
CA ALA A 34 -7.10 8.03 18.59
C ALA A 34 -6.49 9.28 19.26
N LEU A 35 -6.00 10.25 18.46
CA LEU A 35 -5.40 11.49 18.96
C LEU A 35 -6.39 12.66 18.79
N PRO A 36 -6.57 13.53 19.81
CA PRO A 36 -7.44 14.70 19.72
C PRO A 36 -7.03 15.63 18.57
N ALA A 37 -7.99 16.09 17.76
CA ALA A 37 -7.75 16.95 16.61
C ALA A 37 -7.09 18.29 16.95
N ASP A 38 -7.43 18.83 18.11
CA ASP A 38 -7.05 20.18 18.55
C ASP A 38 -5.68 20.21 19.23
N SER A 39 -5.13 19.05 19.59
CA SER A 39 -3.77 18.97 20.15
C SER A 39 -2.70 19.15 19.05
N ARG A 40 -1.54 19.69 19.44
CA ARG A 40 -0.38 19.81 18.55
C ARG A 40 0.02 18.44 17.98
N ASP A 41 -0.08 17.40 18.80
CA ASP A 41 0.27 16.02 18.43
C ASP A 41 -0.73 15.42 17.45
N GLY A 42 -2.03 15.72 17.58
CA GLY A 42 -3.05 15.30 16.61
C GLY A 42 -2.83 15.92 15.22
N ARG A 43 -2.44 17.21 15.16
CA ARG A 43 -2.08 17.86 13.89
C ARG A 43 -0.84 17.25 13.27
N SER A 44 0.20 16.97 14.07
CA SER A 44 1.43 16.31 13.61
C SER A 44 1.14 14.89 13.11
N ALA A 45 0.31 14.11 13.81
CA ALA A 45 -0.09 12.77 13.41
C ALA A 45 -0.83 12.74 12.06
N ARG A 46 -1.76 13.68 11.83
CA ARG A 46 -2.48 13.81 10.55
C ARG A 46 -1.55 14.21 9.41
N ARG A 47 -0.58 15.10 9.66
CA ARG A 47 0.46 15.44 8.68
C ARG A 47 1.34 14.24 8.34
N MET A 48 1.77 13.46 9.34
CA MET A 48 2.52 12.22 9.10
C MET A 48 1.71 11.21 8.30
N ALA A 49 0.42 11.03 8.61
CA ALA A 49 -0.47 10.15 7.84
C ALA A 49 -0.65 10.62 6.38
N ALA A 50 -0.76 11.94 6.15
CA ALA A 50 -0.85 12.50 4.80
C ALA A 50 0.46 12.31 4.01
N LEU A 51 1.62 12.55 4.63
CA LEU A 51 2.92 12.29 4.01
C LEU A 51 3.13 10.81 3.71
N PHE A 52 2.73 9.94 4.64
CA PHE A 52 2.72 8.50 4.41
C PHE A 52 1.85 8.14 3.21
N ALA A 53 0.61 8.65 3.14
CA ALA A 53 -0.31 8.39 2.04
C ALA A 53 0.28 8.84 0.70
N LEU A 54 0.85 10.04 0.63
CA LEU A 54 1.55 10.54 -0.56
C LEU A 54 2.71 9.62 -0.96
N GLY A 55 3.53 9.19 0.01
CA GLY A 55 4.67 8.32 -0.23
C GLY A 55 4.25 6.95 -0.78
N VAL A 56 3.25 6.31 -0.18
CA VAL A 56 2.80 4.98 -0.65
C VAL A 56 2.00 5.06 -1.96
N LEU A 57 1.32 6.18 -2.24
CA LEU A 57 0.69 6.42 -3.55
C LEU A 57 1.75 6.63 -4.65
N ALA A 58 2.81 7.39 -4.35
CA ALA A 58 3.95 7.53 -5.26
C ALA A 58 4.65 6.18 -5.50
N TRP A 59 4.81 5.37 -4.45
CA TRP A 59 5.34 4.01 -4.55
C TRP A 59 4.45 3.09 -5.41
N LEU A 60 3.13 3.16 -5.23
CA LEU A 60 2.18 2.43 -6.07
C LEU A 60 2.29 2.86 -7.54
N ALA A 61 2.29 4.17 -7.81
CA ALA A 61 2.43 4.69 -9.17
C ALA A 61 3.74 4.25 -9.82
N TYR A 62 4.85 4.29 -9.07
CA TYR A 62 6.14 3.80 -9.50
C TYR A 62 6.08 2.29 -9.82
N GLY A 63 5.55 1.47 -8.90
CA GLY A 63 5.42 0.02 -9.09
C GLY A 63 4.51 -0.36 -10.27
N LEU A 64 3.44 0.40 -10.52
CA LEU A 64 2.59 0.25 -11.71
C LEU A 64 3.37 0.55 -12.99
N TYR A 65 4.11 1.66 -13.00
CA TYR A 65 4.88 2.07 -14.17
C TYR A 65 6.06 1.13 -14.47
N THR A 66 6.86 0.75 -13.47
CA THR A 66 8.07 -0.05 -13.69
C THR A 66 7.82 -1.57 -13.66
N GLY A 67 6.86 -2.02 -12.85
CA GLY A 67 6.56 -3.44 -12.66
C GLY A 67 5.49 -3.97 -13.62
N TYR A 68 4.38 -3.24 -13.79
CA TYR A 68 3.22 -3.72 -14.54
C TYR A 68 3.15 -3.24 -15.99
N ALA A 69 3.75 -2.10 -16.34
CA ALA A 69 3.65 -1.57 -17.70
C ALA A 69 4.25 -2.49 -18.77
N ALA A 70 5.33 -3.20 -18.45
CA ALA A 70 5.93 -4.20 -19.35
C ALA A 70 5.02 -5.42 -19.52
N LEU A 71 4.35 -5.84 -18.45
CA LEU A 71 3.41 -6.97 -18.46
C LEU A 71 2.13 -6.63 -19.23
N TRP A 72 1.73 -5.36 -19.26
CA TRP A 72 0.57 -4.90 -20.02
C TRP A 72 0.76 -4.96 -21.55
N LYS A 73 2.01 -4.98 -22.00
CA LYS A 73 2.39 -5.11 -23.42
C LYS A 73 2.79 -6.54 -23.79
N ALA A 74 2.80 -7.46 -22.82
CA ALA A 74 3.30 -8.80 -23.00
C ALA A 74 2.23 -9.73 -23.59
N ASP A 75 2.63 -10.62 -24.50
CA ASP A 75 1.75 -11.64 -25.04
C ASP A 75 1.33 -12.66 -23.97
N ALA A 76 0.22 -13.35 -24.23
CA ALA A 76 -0.39 -14.30 -23.28
C ALA A 76 0.57 -15.40 -22.81
N LEU A 77 1.47 -15.87 -23.68
CA LEU A 77 2.47 -16.89 -23.36
C LEU A 77 3.56 -16.34 -22.41
N MET A 78 3.95 -15.09 -22.60
CA MET A 78 4.92 -14.41 -21.76
C MET A 78 4.34 -14.06 -20.39
N LEU A 79 3.07 -13.64 -20.34
CA LEU A 79 2.32 -13.48 -19.08
C LEU A 79 2.18 -14.80 -18.31
N PHE A 80 1.94 -15.91 -19.01
CA PHE A 80 1.86 -17.23 -18.38
C PHE A 80 3.21 -17.64 -17.77
N ALA A 81 4.33 -17.42 -18.47
CA ALA A 81 5.67 -17.66 -17.93
C ALA A 81 6.00 -16.75 -16.73
N GLN A 82 5.39 -15.56 -16.64
CA GLN A 82 5.59 -14.57 -15.59
C GLN A 82 4.57 -14.65 -14.44
N GLN A 83 3.80 -15.75 -14.31
CA GLN A 83 2.80 -15.91 -13.24
C GLN A 83 3.38 -15.72 -11.82
N GLY A 84 4.60 -16.16 -11.58
CA GLY A 84 5.28 -15.94 -10.30
C GLY A 84 5.53 -14.45 -10.01
N ALA A 85 5.81 -13.64 -11.03
CA ALA A 85 5.97 -12.20 -10.89
C ALA A 85 4.63 -11.51 -10.55
N LEU A 86 3.52 -11.97 -11.15
CA LEU A 86 2.17 -11.47 -10.83
C LEU A 86 1.78 -11.70 -9.37
N LEU A 87 2.27 -12.76 -8.74
CA LEU A 87 2.07 -12.99 -7.32
C LEU A 87 3.00 -12.14 -6.46
N ARG A 88 4.25 -11.92 -6.89
CA ARG A 88 5.26 -11.18 -6.10
C ARG A 88 5.04 -9.68 -6.07
N LEU A 89 4.60 -9.07 -7.19
CA LEU A 89 4.43 -7.63 -7.30
C LEU A 89 3.47 -7.03 -6.24
N PRO A 90 2.29 -7.64 -5.95
CA PRO A 90 1.42 -7.17 -4.88
C PRO A 90 2.07 -7.20 -3.50
N PHE A 91 2.88 -8.22 -3.20
CA PHE A 91 3.59 -8.28 -1.92
C PHE A 91 4.70 -7.25 -1.84
N LEU A 92 5.41 -6.98 -2.92
CA LEU A 92 6.43 -5.92 -2.94
C LEU A 92 5.82 -4.53 -2.86
N ILE A 93 4.72 -4.27 -3.57
CA ILE A 93 4.11 -2.94 -3.60
C ILE A 93 3.27 -2.73 -2.33
N GLY A 94 2.29 -3.60 -2.12
CA GLY A 94 1.35 -3.53 -1.01
C GLY A 94 1.94 -3.96 0.33
N GLY A 95 2.78 -5.00 0.35
CA GLY A 95 3.38 -5.50 1.59
C GLY A 95 4.37 -4.51 2.21
N LEU A 96 5.21 -3.83 1.41
CA LEU A 96 6.06 -2.75 1.92
C LEU A 96 5.23 -1.58 2.45
N ALA A 97 4.19 -1.17 1.72
CA ALA A 97 3.27 -0.13 2.19
C ALA A 97 2.61 -0.51 3.53
N TRP A 98 2.24 -1.78 3.70
CA TRP A 98 1.65 -2.29 4.93
C TRP A 98 2.63 -2.32 6.10
N VAL A 99 3.86 -2.79 5.89
CA VAL A 99 4.91 -2.76 6.92
C VAL A 99 5.19 -1.31 7.35
N ALA A 100 5.29 -0.39 6.40
CA ALA A 100 5.44 1.02 6.70
C ALA A 100 4.25 1.56 7.50
N ALA A 101 3.02 1.17 7.17
CA ALA A 101 1.83 1.53 7.94
C ALA A 101 1.90 1.03 9.39
N LEU A 102 2.37 -0.20 9.63
CA LEU A 102 2.54 -0.75 10.98
C LEU A 102 3.56 0.06 11.80
N LEU A 103 4.68 0.44 11.17
CA LEU A 103 5.72 1.25 11.80
C LEU A 103 5.20 2.65 12.16
N VAL A 104 4.53 3.33 11.23
CA VAL A 104 3.92 4.65 11.46
C VAL A 104 2.88 4.56 12.58
N THR A 105 2.01 3.56 12.56
CA THR A 105 1.00 3.34 13.61
C THR A 105 1.64 3.07 14.98
N ARG A 106 2.79 2.40 15.01
CA ARG A 106 3.55 2.18 16.25
C ARG A 106 4.13 3.49 16.80
N VAL A 107 4.67 4.35 15.94
CA VAL A 107 5.15 5.69 16.31
C VAL A 107 4.01 6.55 16.87
N LEU A 108 2.86 6.57 16.20
CA LEU A 108 1.68 7.31 16.67
C LEU A 108 1.22 6.87 18.07
N ARG A 109 1.23 5.56 18.33
CA ARG A 109 0.91 5.00 19.66
C ARG A 109 1.92 5.40 20.73
N MET A 110 3.21 5.51 20.39
CA MET A 110 4.23 5.96 21.34
C MET A 110 4.05 7.44 21.69
N LEU A 111 3.78 8.29 20.70
CA LEU A 111 3.49 9.71 20.92
C LEU A 111 2.26 9.92 21.81
N GLY A 112 1.18 9.17 21.56
CA GLY A 112 -0.04 9.23 22.38
C GLY A 112 0.16 8.78 23.84
N ARG A 113 1.14 7.91 24.12
CA ARG A 113 1.48 7.52 25.51
C ARG A 113 2.37 8.54 26.21
N ALA A 114 3.30 9.15 25.47
CA ALA A 114 4.21 10.14 26.02
C ALA A 114 3.52 11.46 26.39
N GLY A 115 2.47 11.85 25.66
CA GLY A 115 1.67 13.05 26.00
C GLY A 115 0.68 12.88 27.16
N SER A 116 0.50 11.65 27.66
CA SER A 116 -0.41 11.33 28.78
C SER A 116 0.30 11.08 30.11
N ALA A 117 1.63 11.20 30.14
CA ALA A 117 2.48 11.08 31.32
C ALA A 117 2.96 12.47 31.75
#